data_AF-A0A931S4F8-F1
#
_entry.id   AF-A0A931S4F8-F1
#
_cell.length_a   1.000
_cell.length_b   1.000
_cell.length_c   1.000
_cell.angle_alpha   90.00
_cell.angle_beta   90.00
_cell.angle_gamma   90.00
#
_symmetry.space_group_name_H-M   'P 1'
#
loop_
_entity.id
_entity.type
_entity.pdbx_description
1 polymer ?
#
loop_
_entity_poly.entity_id
_entity_poly.type
_entity_poly.pdbx_seq_one_letter_code
_entity_poly.pdbx_strand_id
1 'polypeptide(L)'
;MRQGEVDGVATAAETLQANALTKSMLEDNFIVLLLSFGGAKPPPKFAPAIAKLPNLRDHITDETERRAFDVYIGTFNITRPFLTTPGIPPDRLQILRGALWKMMHDAEFVAAAEKQGFVLHPVGHEEVGSLVQAMFNLPKPVKEKLEEIFK
;
A
#
# COMPACT_ATOMS: atom_id res chain seq x y z
N MET A 1 10.56 20.16 -2.32
CA MET A 1 10.46 20.10 -3.79
C MET A 1 10.29 21.48 -4.41
N ARG A 2 9.09 22.09 -4.51
CA ARG A 2 8.95 23.44 -5.11
C ARG A 2 9.74 24.55 -4.41
N GLN A 3 9.89 24.45 -3.09
CA GLN A 3 10.69 25.38 -2.30
C GLN A 3 12.20 25.02 -2.26
N GLY A 4 12.63 23.97 -2.98
CA GLY A 4 14.04 23.55 -3.02
C GLY A 4 14.53 22.76 -1.80
N GLU A 5 13.69 22.47 -0.80
CA GLU A 5 14.13 21.76 0.42
C GLU A 5 14.48 20.28 0.21
N VAL A 6 13.86 19.64 -0.80
CA VAL A 6 14.09 18.23 -1.16
C VAL A 6 13.95 18.07 -2.67
N ASP A 7 14.77 17.22 -3.27
CA ASP A 7 14.81 16.98 -4.72
C ASP A 7 13.86 15.87 -5.19
N GLY A 8 13.31 15.08 -4.27
CA GLY A 8 12.44 13.96 -4.62
C GLY A 8 11.66 13.42 -3.43
N VAL A 9 10.76 12.48 -3.72
CA VAL A 9 9.93 11.80 -2.72
C VAL A 9 9.63 10.37 -3.16
N ALA A 10 9.65 9.43 -2.22
CA ALA A 10 9.07 8.11 -2.39
C ALA A 10 7.64 8.13 -1.85
N THR A 11 6.65 7.89 -2.70
CA THR A 11 5.25 7.93 -2.30
C THR A 11 4.39 6.99 -3.13
N ALA A 12 3.22 6.66 -2.61
CA ALA A 12 2.23 5.83 -3.29
C ALA A 12 1.57 6.61 -4.45
N ALA A 13 1.21 5.90 -5.52
CA ALA A 13 0.58 6.51 -6.70
C ALA A 13 -0.79 7.13 -6.37
N GLU A 14 -1.48 6.62 -5.35
CA GLU A 14 -2.71 7.15 -4.80
C GLU A 14 -2.49 8.56 -4.23
N THR A 15 -1.38 8.79 -3.51
CA THR A 15 -1.01 10.11 -2.99
C THR A 15 -0.74 11.09 -4.12
N LEU A 16 -0.08 10.63 -5.19
CA LEU A 16 0.13 11.43 -6.39
C LEU A 16 -1.19 11.82 -7.08
N GLN A 17 -2.23 10.99 -6.96
CA GLN A 17 -3.56 11.28 -7.51
C GLN A 17 -4.37 12.22 -6.62
N ALA A 18 -4.38 11.96 -5.32
CA ALA A 18 -5.32 12.55 -4.36
C ALA A 18 -4.87 13.92 -3.84
N ASN A 19 -3.56 14.14 -3.69
CA ASN A 19 -3.04 15.40 -3.15
C ASN A 19 -2.93 16.47 -4.26
N ALA A 20 -3.56 17.63 -4.04
CA ALA A 20 -3.62 18.70 -5.04
C ALA A 20 -2.24 19.23 -5.45
N LEU A 21 -1.27 19.26 -4.52
CA LEU A 21 0.09 19.74 -4.78
C LEU A 21 0.86 18.77 -5.67
N THR A 22 0.88 17.47 -5.34
CA THR A 22 1.57 16.44 -6.14
C THR A 22 0.90 16.26 -7.50
N LYS A 23 -0.43 16.36 -7.56
CA LYS A 23 -1.18 16.36 -8.81
C LYS A 23 -0.77 17.52 -9.72
N SER A 24 -0.74 18.75 -9.20
CA SER A 24 -0.29 19.92 -9.95
C SER A 24 1.15 19.78 -10.43
N MET A 25 2.05 19.23 -9.59
CA MET A 25 3.45 18.99 -9.95
C MET A 25 3.63 17.94 -11.06
N LEU A 26 2.69 17.00 -11.20
CA LEU A 26 2.70 16.04 -12.32
C LEU A 26 2.18 16.67 -13.60
N GLU A 27 1.14 17.50 -13.49
CA GLU A 27 0.48 18.14 -14.64
C GLU A 27 1.38 19.18 -15.31
N ASP A 28 2.22 19.89 -14.55
CA ASP A 28 3.20 20.84 -15.08
C ASP A 28 4.60 20.25 -15.32
N ASN A 29 4.75 18.92 -15.21
CA ASN A 29 6.01 18.17 -15.32
C ASN A 29 7.11 18.61 -14.32
N PHE A 30 6.73 19.21 -13.20
CA PHE A 30 7.68 19.54 -12.12
C PHE A 30 8.26 18.29 -11.42
N ILE A 31 7.48 17.21 -11.30
CA ILE A 31 7.99 15.90 -10.88
C ILE A 31 7.88 14.87 -12.00
N VAL A 32 8.86 13.98 -12.06
CA VAL A 32 8.91 12.84 -12.99
C VAL A 32 9.01 11.54 -12.20
N LEU A 33 8.39 10.48 -12.73
CA LEU A 33 8.47 9.16 -12.11
C LEU A 33 9.77 8.47 -12.58
N LEU A 34 10.59 8.01 -11.64
CA LEU A 34 11.92 7.45 -11.94
C LEU A 34 11.98 5.93 -11.77
N LEU A 35 11.29 5.40 -10.76
CA LEU A 35 11.43 4.01 -10.32
C LEU A 35 10.12 3.53 -9.69
N SER A 36 9.76 2.27 -9.94
CA SER A 36 8.70 1.57 -9.23
C SER A 36 9.30 0.71 -8.12
N PHE A 37 8.64 0.66 -6.96
CA PHE A 37 9.01 -0.24 -5.86
C PHE A 37 8.24 -1.57 -5.91
N GLY A 38 7.29 -1.70 -6.86
CA GLY A 38 6.30 -2.78 -6.85
C GLY A 38 5.21 -2.56 -5.79
N GLY A 39 4.53 -3.64 -5.40
CA GLY A 39 3.45 -3.61 -4.40
C GLY A 39 2.06 -3.68 -5.02
N ALA A 40 1.10 -2.98 -4.39
CA ALA A 40 -0.28 -2.95 -4.84
C ALA A 40 -0.41 -2.48 -6.30
N LYS A 41 -1.48 -2.93 -6.97
CA LYS A 41 -1.79 -2.50 -8.32
C LYS A 41 -2.02 -0.98 -8.32
N PRO A 42 -1.30 -0.19 -9.13
CA PRO A 42 -1.45 1.25 -9.12
C PRO A 42 -2.82 1.67 -9.69
N PRO A 43 -3.28 2.90 -9.40
CA PRO A 43 -4.47 3.45 -10.03
C PRO A 43 -4.37 3.40 -11.56
N PRO A 44 -5.49 3.18 -12.29
CA PRO A 44 -5.49 3.01 -13.75
C PRO A 44 -4.77 4.13 -14.51
N LYS A 45 -4.84 5.38 -14.01
CA LYS A 45 -4.15 6.54 -14.57
C LYS A 45 -2.62 6.37 -14.62
N PHE A 46 -2.04 5.74 -13.59
CA PHE A 46 -0.58 5.59 -13.45
C PHE A 46 -0.05 4.25 -13.98
N ALA A 47 -0.91 3.25 -14.18
CA ALA A 47 -0.49 1.92 -14.61
C ALA A 47 0.37 1.91 -15.89
N PRO A 48 0.05 2.66 -16.98
CA PRO A 48 0.88 2.67 -18.18
C PRO A 48 2.25 3.31 -17.98
N ALA A 49 2.35 4.32 -17.11
CA ALA A 49 3.61 4.99 -16.81
C ALA A 49 4.50 4.10 -15.94
N ILE A 50 3.94 3.54 -14.86
CA ILE A 50 4.66 2.65 -13.93
C ILE A 50 5.16 1.39 -14.63
N ALA A 51 4.39 0.81 -15.57
CA ALA A 51 4.80 -0.37 -16.33
C ALA A 51 6.07 -0.16 -17.20
N LYS A 52 6.44 1.10 -17.48
CA LYS A 52 7.65 1.45 -18.25
C LYS A 52 8.85 1.78 -17.36
N LEU A 53 8.64 1.93 -16.05
CA LEU A 53 9.72 2.28 -15.12
C LEU A 53 10.49 1.01 -14.73
N PRO A 54 11.80 1.13 -14.45
CA PRO A 54 12.51 0.06 -13.76
C PRO A 54 11.82 -0.26 -12.43
N ASN A 55 11.85 -1.53 -12.05
CA ASN A 55 11.34 -1.97 -10.75
C ASN A 55 12.53 -2.25 -9.83
N LEU A 56 12.58 -1.56 -8.69
CA LEU A 56 13.64 -1.72 -7.70
C LEU A 56 13.81 -3.18 -7.28
N ARG A 57 12.69 -3.90 -7.14
CA ARG A 57 12.66 -5.31 -6.77
C ARG A 57 13.54 -6.18 -7.68
N ASP A 58 13.56 -5.87 -8.97
CA ASP A 58 14.27 -6.66 -9.98
C ASP A 58 15.79 -6.45 -9.93
N HIS A 59 16.24 -5.41 -9.20
CA HIS A 59 17.65 -5.11 -8.98
C HIS A 59 18.20 -5.65 -7.65
N ILE A 60 17.37 -6.29 -6.82
CA ILE A 60 17.81 -6.93 -5.56
C ILE A 60 18.25 -8.36 -5.86
N THR A 61 19.55 -8.60 -5.81
CA THR A 61 20.17 -9.87 -6.20
C THR A 61 20.25 -10.88 -5.07
N ASP A 62 20.46 -10.43 -3.83
CA ASP A 62 20.43 -11.30 -2.66
C ASP A 62 19.01 -11.78 -2.37
N GLU A 63 18.83 -13.09 -2.20
CA GLU A 63 17.51 -13.69 -2.00
C GLU A 63 16.87 -13.28 -0.67
N THR A 64 17.68 -13.16 0.38
CA THR A 64 17.20 -12.77 1.72
C THR A 64 16.76 -11.31 1.71
N GLU A 65 17.55 -10.43 1.11
CA GLU A 65 17.20 -9.02 0.93
C GLU A 65 15.98 -8.84 0.04
N ARG A 66 15.89 -9.59 -1.07
CA ARG A 66 14.71 -9.53 -1.95
C ARG A 66 13.45 -9.99 -1.21
N ARG A 67 13.55 -11.04 -0.39
CA ARG A 67 12.43 -11.53 0.40
C ARG A 67 12.05 -10.56 1.52
N ALA A 68 13.03 -9.92 2.17
CA ALA A 68 12.78 -8.85 3.14
C ALA A 68 12.09 -7.66 2.46
N PHE A 69 12.56 -7.25 1.28
CA PHE A 69 11.94 -6.21 0.48
C PHE A 69 10.50 -6.56 0.09
N ASP A 70 10.23 -7.79 -0.36
CA ASP A 70 8.88 -8.24 -0.69
C ASP A 70 7.92 -8.17 0.50
N VAL A 71 8.40 -8.53 1.70
CA VAL A 71 7.61 -8.39 2.93
C VAL A 71 7.35 -6.92 3.24
N TYR A 72 8.40 -6.10 3.20
CA TYR A 72 8.31 -4.66 3.46
C TYR A 72 7.31 -3.99 2.52
N ILE A 73 7.44 -4.22 1.22
CA ILE A 73 6.50 -3.71 0.21
C ILE A 73 5.10 -4.29 0.41
N GLY A 74 4.99 -5.56 0.78
CA GLY A 74 3.70 -6.20 1.10
C GLY A 74 2.94 -5.54 2.26
N THR A 75 3.63 -4.89 3.21
CA THR A 75 2.95 -4.16 4.30
C THR A 75 2.09 -3.00 3.79
N PHE A 76 2.43 -2.43 2.64
CA PHE A 76 1.64 -1.36 2.02
C PHE A 76 0.32 -1.86 1.44
N ASN A 77 0.13 -3.17 1.26
CA ASN A 77 -1.17 -3.73 0.87
C ASN A 77 -2.19 -3.68 2.03
N ILE A 78 -1.72 -3.58 3.27
CA ILE A 78 -2.57 -3.54 4.48
C ILE A 78 -2.25 -2.30 5.34
N THR A 79 -2.20 -1.12 4.72
CA THR A 79 -1.82 0.14 5.40
C THR A 79 -2.76 0.56 6.54
N ARG A 80 -4.04 0.20 6.48
CA ARG A 80 -5.08 0.68 7.42
C ARG A 80 -5.93 -0.48 7.93
N PRO A 81 -5.35 -1.40 8.73
CA PRO A 81 -6.09 -2.56 9.21
C PRO A 81 -7.12 -2.16 10.27
N PHE A 82 -8.32 -2.71 10.18
CA PHE A 82 -9.32 -2.66 11.24
C PHE A 82 -9.16 -3.88 12.15
N LEU A 83 -8.91 -3.63 13.43
CA LEU A 83 -8.68 -4.65 14.45
C LEU A 83 -9.79 -4.59 15.51
N THR A 84 -10.04 -5.72 16.16
CA THR A 84 -10.96 -5.81 17.30
C THR A 84 -10.27 -6.51 18.47
N THR A 85 -10.94 -6.56 19.63
CA THR A 85 -10.37 -7.11 20.85
C THR A 85 -10.18 -8.63 20.77
N PRO A 86 -9.13 -9.18 21.39
CA PRO A 86 -9.00 -10.63 21.59
C PRO A 86 -10.23 -11.21 22.30
N GLY A 87 -10.64 -12.42 21.93
CA GLY A 87 -11.75 -13.14 22.58
C GLY A 87 -13.16 -12.66 22.19
N ILE A 88 -13.30 -11.81 21.16
CA ILE A 88 -14.62 -11.45 20.64
C ILE A 88 -15.42 -12.72 20.23
N PRO A 89 -16.71 -12.81 20.59
CA PRO A 89 -17.58 -13.90 20.13
C PRO A 89 -17.59 -14.05 18.59
N PRO A 90 -17.54 -15.29 18.05
CA PRO A 90 -17.44 -15.53 16.61
C PRO A 90 -18.59 -14.91 15.79
N ASP A 91 -19.80 -14.93 16.32
CA ASP A 91 -20.99 -14.31 15.73
C ASP A 91 -20.81 -12.80 15.57
N ARG A 92 -20.33 -12.12 16.61
CA ARG A 92 -20.03 -10.68 16.57
C ARG A 92 -18.91 -10.36 15.59
N LEU A 93 -17.88 -11.20 15.52
CA LEU A 93 -16.79 -11.04 14.55
C LEU A 93 -17.30 -11.13 13.11
N GLN A 94 -18.17 -12.10 12.81
CA GLN A 94 -18.77 -12.25 11.49
C GLN A 94 -19.63 -11.04 11.12
N ILE A 95 -20.42 -10.52 12.07
CA ILE A 95 -21.24 -9.31 11.86
C ILE A 95 -20.35 -8.12 11.51
N LEU A 96 -19.27 -7.87 12.26
CA LEU A 96 -18.37 -6.74 12.01
C LEU A 96 -17.68 -6.84 10.65
N ARG A 97 -17.16 -8.03 10.31
CA ARG A 97 -16.54 -8.29 8.99
C ARG A 97 -17.53 -8.05 7.86
N GLY A 98 -18.73 -8.60 7.97
CA GLY A 98 -19.78 -8.45 6.96
C GLY A 98 -20.25 -7.01 6.81
N ALA A 99 -20.42 -6.28 7.92
CA ALA A 99 -20.83 -4.87 7.89
C ALA A 99 -19.77 -3.98 7.24
N LEU A 100 -18.49 -4.14 7.62
CA LEU A 100 -17.39 -3.40 7.01
C LEU A 100 -17.28 -3.69 5.51
N TRP A 101 -17.36 -4.96 5.12
CA TRP A 101 -17.28 -5.34 3.71
C TRP A 101 -18.41 -4.75 2.87
N LYS A 102 -19.65 -4.79 3.39
CA LYS A 102 -20.81 -4.17 2.73
C LYS A 102 -20.63 -2.66 2.58
N MET A 103 -20.22 -1.96 3.64
CA MET A 103 -19.99 -0.51 3.60
C MET A 103 -18.91 -0.13 2.57
N MET A 104 -17.81 -0.88 2.50
CA MET A 104 -16.73 -0.61 1.53
C MET A 104 -17.14 -0.78 0.07
N HIS A 105 -18.27 -1.45 -0.20
CA HIS A 105 -18.85 -1.65 -1.54
C HIS A 105 -20.16 -0.89 -1.73
N ASP A 106 -20.59 -0.12 -0.74
CA ASP A 106 -21.81 0.68 -0.83
C ASP A 106 -21.57 1.90 -1.74
N ALA A 107 -22.44 2.07 -2.75
CA ALA A 107 -22.23 3.08 -3.78
C ALA A 107 -22.25 4.52 -3.23
N GLU A 108 -23.06 4.79 -2.20
CA GLU A 108 -23.10 6.12 -1.58
C GLU A 108 -21.82 6.38 -0.79
N PHE A 109 -21.32 5.38 -0.05
CA PHE A 109 -20.05 5.47 0.64
C PHE A 109 -18.87 5.68 -0.32
N VAL A 110 -18.80 4.90 -1.41
CA VAL A 110 -17.74 5.04 -2.42
C VAL A 110 -17.77 6.43 -3.05
N ALA A 111 -18.93 6.91 -3.48
CA ALA A 111 -19.05 8.24 -4.08
C ALA A 111 -18.66 9.37 -3.09
N ALA A 112 -19.04 9.23 -1.82
CA ALA A 112 -18.66 10.18 -0.78
C ALA A 112 -17.15 10.17 -0.53
N ALA A 113 -16.52 8.99 -0.49
CA ALA A 113 -15.08 8.83 -0.33
C ALA A 113 -14.31 9.45 -1.50
N GLU A 114 -14.72 9.16 -2.74
CA GLU A 114 -14.12 9.72 -3.95
C GLU A 114 -14.23 11.25 -4.01
N LYS A 115 -15.38 11.82 -3.60
CA LYS A 115 -15.57 13.27 -3.52
C LYS A 115 -14.60 13.93 -2.54
N GLN A 116 -14.21 13.22 -1.48
CA GLN A 116 -13.19 13.67 -0.52
C GLN A 116 -11.75 13.37 -0.97
N GLY A 117 -11.57 12.78 -2.15
CA GLY A 117 -10.25 12.42 -2.68
C GLY A 117 -9.68 11.12 -2.13
N PHE A 118 -10.49 10.30 -1.44
CA PHE A 118 -10.06 8.97 -1.01
C PHE A 118 -10.18 7.98 -2.17
N VAL A 119 -9.10 7.22 -2.39
CA VAL A 119 -9.09 6.07 -3.30
C VAL A 119 -9.28 4.82 -2.45
N LEU A 120 -10.39 4.10 -2.66
CA LEU A 120 -10.72 2.91 -1.88
C LEU A 120 -10.20 1.64 -2.56
N HIS A 121 -9.42 0.86 -1.82
CA HIS A 121 -8.94 -0.47 -2.20
C HIS A 121 -9.14 -1.44 -1.03
N PRO A 122 -10.39 -1.84 -0.74
CA PRO A 122 -10.68 -2.70 0.40
C PRO A 122 -10.07 -4.10 0.21
N VAL A 123 -9.43 -4.60 1.26
CA VAL A 123 -8.84 -5.94 1.31
C VAL A 123 -9.66 -6.82 2.24
N GLY A 124 -9.97 -8.04 1.79
CA GLY A 124 -10.78 -8.99 2.55
C GLY A 124 -10.08 -9.48 3.82
N HIS A 125 -10.86 -9.81 4.86
CA HIS A 125 -10.30 -10.25 6.15
C HIS A 125 -9.45 -11.52 6.06
N GLU A 126 -9.74 -12.39 5.08
CA GLU A 126 -8.99 -13.63 4.83
C GLU A 126 -7.59 -13.31 4.32
N GLU A 127 -7.49 -12.42 3.33
CA GLU A 127 -6.23 -11.96 2.77
C GLU A 127 -5.40 -11.22 3.83
N VAL A 128 -6.02 -10.33 4.62
CA VAL A 128 -5.35 -9.70 5.77
C VAL A 128 -4.79 -10.75 6.72
N GLY A 129 -5.59 -11.77 7.07
CA GLY A 129 -5.15 -12.86 7.95
C GLY A 129 -3.97 -13.65 7.39
N SER A 130 -4.02 -14.01 6.12
CA SER A 130 -2.94 -14.73 5.43
C SER A 130 -1.66 -13.91 5.37
N LEU A 131 -1.74 -12.60 5.07
CA LEU A 131 -0.58 -11.70 5.06
C LEU A 131 0.07 -11.61 6.44
N VAL A 132 -0.74 -11.38 7.47
CA VAL A 132 -0.24 -11.31 8.86
C VAL A 132 0.42 -12.63 9.28
N GLN A 133 -0.20 -13.77 8.97
CA GLN A 133 0.37 -15.08 9.28
C GLN A 133 1.69 -15.34 8.53
N ALA A 134 1.78 -14.93 7.26
CA ALA A 134 3.02 -15.02 6.49
C ALA A 134 4.15 -14.19 7.12
N MET A 135 3.84 -13.00 7.65
CA MET A 135 4.82 -12.16 8.36
C MET A 135 5.35 -12.82 9.64
N PHE A 136 4.49 -13.47 10.43
CA PHE A 136 4.93 -14.19 11.63
C PHE A 136 5.79 -15.43 11.32
N ASN A 137 5.56 -16.06 10.17
CA ASN A 137 6.25 -17.28 9.72
C ASN A 137 7.51 -17.02 8.89
N LEU A 138 8.05 -15.80 8.90
CA LEU A 138 9.27 -15.48 8.14
C LEU A 138 10.50 -16.25 8.67
N PRO A 139 11.39 -16.71 7.78
CA PRO A 139 12.68 -17.28 8.18
C PRO A 139 13.50 -16.29 9.02
N LYS A 140 14.27 -16.81 9.99
CA LYS A 140 15.10 -15.99 10.88
C LYS A 140 16.00 -14.97 10.13
N PRO A 141 16.73 -15.35 9.05
CA PRO A 141 17.56 -14.39 8.32
C PRO A 141 16.78 -13.22 7.72
N VAL A 142 15.53 -13.45 7.28
CA VAL A 142 14.66 -12.41 6.73
C VAL A 142 14.17 -11.48 7.85
N LYS A 143 13.85 -12.02 9.03
CA LYS A 143 13.46 -11.23 10.20
C LYS A 143 14.60 -10.30 10.63
N GLU A 144 15.82 -10.82 10.73
CA GLU A 144 17.00 -10.02 11.09
C GLU A 144 17.24 -8.88 10.08
N LYS A 145 17.12 -9.16 8.78
CA LYS A 145 17.21 -8.12 7.74
C LYS A 145 16.08 -7.08 7.85
N LEU A 146 14.86 -7.50 8.15
CA LEU A 146 13.74 -6.56 8.38
C LEU A 146 13.96 -5.69 9.62
N GLU A 147 14.50 -6.25 10.70
CA GLU A 147 14.87 -5.48 11.90
C GLU A 147 15.94 -4.43 11.60
N GLU A 148 16.87 -4.69 10.67
CA GLU A 148 17.81 -3.68 10.18
C GLU A 148 17.09 -2.55 9.40
N ILE A 149 16.09 -2.89 8.59
CA ILE A 149 15.32 -1.93 7.78
C ILE A 149 14.45 -1.01 8.65
N PHE A 150 13.86 -1.53 9.74
CA PHE A 150 12.93 -0.80 10.60
C PHE A 150 13.59 -0.10 11.81
N LYS A 151 14.91 -0.15 11.94
CA LYS A 151 15.66 0.66 12.93
C LYS A 151 15.66 2.14 12.55
#